data_AF-A0A2D5EMJ9-F1
#
_entry.id   AF-A0A2D5EMJ9-F1
#
_cell.length_a   1.000
_cell.length_b   1.000
_cell.length_c   1.000
_cell.angle_alpha   90.00
_cell.angle_beta   90.00
_cell.angle_gamma   90.00
#
_symmetry.space_group_name_H-M   'P 1'
#
loop_
_entity.id
_entity.type
_entity.pdbx_description
1 polymer ?
#
loop_
_entity_poly.entity_id
_entity_poly.type
_entity_poly.pdbx_seq_one_letter_code
_entity_poly.pdbx_strand_id
1 'polypeptide(L)'
;MPAPLPSRFVLAPLALGALALGLVACGDDDRPAESDAGSDDGGGSDAAAPDAGRSCACAPGAHQRLVYLMSDEGELWSWDPSSGEFAFVVGPVCGGATPYSMAVDERGLAWVLFVDSMALQTFDVNDPGPCELSPYVRRNPAFGLFGTSFVARSETDACSDLYVQTYDGEGPFEEGPGLGQLGVIDPISGELEALGVLDYDGGELTGTGDGRLFAFTGTDPVKLVELDRATGAELDVLPLDGIAKTNASAVAFYGGDVYVFTEAIPAECEGCLESECGDALPACRDDATCAEHLQCVLETASFTDACGGGLSVAMMECVPRCDACLRPSRARVSQVLRVDLDGDRSVERVVEAGPIRVVGAASSPCVPVGPI
;
A
#
# COMPACT_ATOMS: atom_id res chain seq x y z
N MET A 1 28.95 -46.10 -17.42
CA MET A 1 27.70 -45.31 -17.46
C MET A 1 28.05 -44.00 -18.14
N PRO A 2 27.50 -43.68 -19.32
CA PRO A 2 27.91 -42.50 -20.06
C PRO A 2 27.16 -41.24 -19.57
N ALA A 3 27.88 -40.12 -19.53
CA ALA A 3 27.38 -38.79 -19.19
C ALA A 3 26.57 -38.17 -20.35
N PRO A 4 25.61 -37.26 -20.09
CA PRO A 4 24.94 -36.52 -21.15
C PRO A 4 25.69 -35.22 -21.50
N LEU A 5 25.74 -34.93 -22.79
CA LEU A 5 26.23 -33.68 -23.40
C LEU A 5 25.09 -32.63 -23.46
N PRO A 6 25.41 -31.32 -23.53
CA PRO A 6 24.43 -30.25 -23.57
C PRO A 6 23.98 -29.93 -25.01
N SER A 7 22.67 -29.63 -25.17
CA SER A 7 22.07 -29.13 -26.41
C SER A 7 22.39 -27.65 -26.62
N ARG A 8 22.95 -27.33 -27.79
CA ARG A 8 23.13 -25.97 -28.31
C ARG A 8 21.87 -25.58 -29.07
N PHE A 9 21.19 -24.52 -28.65
CA PHE A 9 20.19 -23.82 -29.47
C PHE A 9 20.89 -22.83 -30.39
N VAL A 10 20.56 -22.91 -31.68
CA VAL A 10 20.98 -22.02 -32.75
C VAL A 10 19.92 -20.93 -32.90
N LEU A 11 20.30 -19.67 -32.68
CA LEU A 11 19.49 -18.50 -33.04
C LEU A 11 19.80 -18.11 -34.48
N ALA A 12 18.76 -18.06 -35.31
CA ALA A 12 18.80 -17.50 -36.67
C ALA A 12 18.42 -16.01 -36.63
N PRO A 13 19.05 -15.14 -37.45
CA PRO A 13 18.72 -13.72 -37.50
C PRO A 13 17.52 -13.46 -38.42
N LEU A 14 16.57 -12.66 -37.95
CA LEU A 14 15.46 -12.13 -38.75
C LEU A 14 15.88 -10.83 -39.44
N ALA A 15 15.53 -10.74 -40.73
CA ALA A 15 16.00 -9.76 -41.68
C ALA A 15 15.26 -8.42 -41.63
N LEU A 16 16.02 -7.36 -41.93
CA LEU A 16 15.58 -6.02 -42.33
C LEU A 16 14.58 -6.05 -43.49
N GLY A 17 13.52 -5.25 -43.39
CA GLY A 17 12.65 -4.87 -44.51
C GLY A 17 12.43 -3.37 -44.52
N ALA A 18 12.75 -2.73 -45.63
CA ALA A 18 12.78 -1.28 -45.83
C ALA A 18 11.56 -0.76 -46.63
N LEU A 19 11.27 0.52 -46.40
CA LEU A 19 10.86 1.56 -47.36
C LEU A 19 9.52 1.44 -48.13
N ALA A 20 8.64 2.43 -47.93
CA ALA A 20 7.95 3.11 -49.04
C ALA A 20 7.46 4.50 -48.61
N LEU A 21 7.97 5.53 -49.29
CA LEU A 21 7.44 6.90 -49.32
C LEU A 21 6.16 6.96 -50.16
N GLY A 22 5.21 7.82 -49.76
CA GLY A 22 4.12 8.31 -50.60
C GLY A 22 3.84 9.79 -50.31
N LEU A 23 4.27 10.66 -51.21
CA LEU A 23 3.84 12.07 -51.35
C LEU A 23 2.65 12.16 -52.34
N VAL A 24 2.05 13.36 -52.45
CA VAL A 24 1.01 13.86 -53.41
C VAL A 24 -0.37 14.03 -52.74
N ALA A 25 -1.11 15.14 -52.82
CA ALA A 25 -0.96 16.46 -53.44
C ALA A 25 -1.96 17.47 -52.83
N CYS A 26 -1.70 18.76 -53.06
CA CYS A 26 -2.55 19.90 -52.77
C CYS A 26 -3.84 19.93 -53.61
N GLY A 27 -4.86 20.59 -53.07
CA GLY A 27 -6.04 21.08 -53.80
C GLY A 27 -6.77 22.14 -52.98
N ASP A 28 -6.50 23.40 -53.30
CA ASP A 28 -7.27 24.59 -52.89
C ASP A 28 -8.66 24.56 -53.52
N ASP A 29 -9.69 24.97 -52.77
CA ASP A 29 -10.86 25.63 -53.38
C ASP A 29 -11.55 26.58 -52.39
N ASP A 30 -11.99 27.70 -52.95
CA ASP A 30 -12.31 28.97 -52.33
C ASP A 30 -13.66 29.03 -51.56
N ARG A 31 -13.65 29.94 -50.57
CA ARG A 31 -14.72 30.61 -49.79
C ARG A 31 -15.92 31.12 -50.66
N PRO A 32 -17.14 31.45 -50.13
CA PRO A 32 -17.31 32.36 -48.97
C PRO A 32 -18.60 32.31 -48.08
N ALA A 33 -18.48 32.96 -46.90
CA ALA A 33 -19.46 33.80 -46.14
C ALA A 33 -20.83 33.19 -45.72
N GLU A 34 -21.52 33.49 -44.61
CA GLU A 34 -21.62 34.60 -43.64
C GLU A 34 -22.18 34.10 -42.27
N SER A 35 -22.01 34.95 -41.24
CA SER A 35 -22.92 35.29 -40.11
C SER A 35 -23.32 34.33 -38.97
N ASP A 36 -23.47 35.00 -37.81
CA ASP A 36 -24.17 34.67 -36.55
C ASP A 36 -23.41 33.83 -35.50
N ALA A 37 -22.92 34.40 -34.39
CA ALA A 37 -23.59 35.05 -33.24
C ALA A 37 -24.20 34.06 -32.23
N GLY A 38 -23.55 33.96 -31.06
CA GLY A 38 -24.18 33.70 -29.76
C GLY A 38 -24.04 32.29 -29.17
N SER A 39 -23.80 32.28 -27.85
CA SER A 39 -24.08 31.20 -26.90
C SER A 39 -23.21 29.92 -27.00
N ASP A 40 -22.86 29.22 -25.94
CA ASP A 40 -23.05 29.38 -24.50
C ASP A 40 -21.97 28.48 -23.84
N ASP A 41 -21.62 28.81 -22.60
CA ASP A 41 -20.79 27.96 -21.72
C ASP A 41 -21.41 26.57 -21.58
N GLY A 42 -20.75 25.57 -22.16
CA GLY A 42 -21.06 24.16 -21.99
C GLY A 42 -19.94 23.46 -21.24
N GLY A 43 -19.85 23.70 -19.94
CA GLY A 43 -19.14 22.82 -19.03
C GLY A 43 -19.77 21.43 -19.10
N GLY A 44 -19.17 20.57 -19.90
CA GLY A 44 -19.51 19.16 -19.97
C GLY A 44 -19.07 18.50 -18.68
N SER A 45 -19.93 18.52 -17.68
CA SER A 45 -19.92 17.49 -16.65
C SER A 45 -20.23 16.18 -17.36
N ASP A 46 -19.21 15.36 -17.55
CA ASP A 46 -19.37 13.95 -17.90
C ASP A 46 -20.17 13.29 -16.78
N ALA A 47 -21.48 13.24 -17.00
CA ALA A 47 -22.37 12.45 -16.19
C ALA A 47 -21.99 10.98 -16.42
N ALA A 48 -21.14 10.45 -15.53
CA ALA A 48 -21.01 9.02 -15.31
C ALA A 48 -22.44 8.43 -15.27
N ALA A 49 -22.66 7.38 -16.05
CA ALA A 49 -23.94 6.69 -16.07
C ALA A 49 -24.34 6.38 -14.63
N PRO A 50 -25.57 6.67 -14.20
CA PRO A 50 -25.98 6.35 -12.84
C PRO A 50 -25.80 4.86 -12.62
N ASP A 51 -25.13 4.50 -11.52
CA ASP A 51 -24.95 3.16 -10.96
C ASP A 51 -26.33 2.53 -10.70
N ALA A 52 -27.06 2.18 -11.76
CA ALA A 52 -28.46 1.79 -11.72
C ALA A 52 -28.59 0.37 -11.14
N GLY A 53 -28.42 0.25 -9.82
CA GLY A 53 -28.55 -0.99 -9.07
C GLY A 53 -27.62 -1.15 -7.87
N ARG A 54 -26.53 -0.37 -7.76
CA ARG A 54 -25.64 -0.44 -6.58
C ARG A 54 -26.19 0.46 -5.47
N SER A 55 -26.56 -0.15 -4.35
CA SER A 55 -26.80 0.61 -3.12
C SER A 55 -25.45 0.96 -2.51
N CYS A 56 -25.07 2.23 -2.62
CA CYS A 56 -23.87 2.77 -1.97
C CYS A 56 -24.11 3.19 -0.52
N ALA A 57 -25.29 2.91 0.03
CA ALA A 57 -25.52 3.13 1.46
C ALA A 57 -24.65 2.15 2.26
N CYS A 58 -24.01 2.66 3.31
CA CYS A 58 -23.23 1.86 4.24
C CYS A 58 -24.03 0.66 4.76
N ALA A 59 -23.60 -0.55 4.40
CA ALA A 59 -24.27 -1.76 4.88
C ALA A 59 -23.98 -1.93 6.38
N PRO A 60 -24.95 -2.31 7.22
CA PRO A 60 -24.70 -2.52 8.64
C PRO A 60 -23.64 -3.61 8.85
N GLY A 61 -22.60 -3.31 9.63
CA GLY A 61 -21.52 -4.26 9.89
C GLY A 61 -20.44 -3.73 10.81
N ALA A 62 -19.51 -4.61 11.19
CA ALA A 62 -18.36 -4.27 12.04
C ALA A 62 -17.35 -3.37 11.30
N HIS A 63 -17.29 -3.43 9.97
CA HIS A 63 -16.46 -2.56 9.12
C HIS A 63 -16.71 -1.05 9.25
N GLN A 64 -17.82 -0.64 9.86
CA GLN A 64 -18.07 0.77 10.17
C GLN A 64 -17.33 1.25 11.42
N ARG A 65 -16.74 0.33 12.19
CA ARG A 65 -16.17 0.62 13.52
C ARG A 65 -14.78 0.06 13.75
N LEU A 66 -14.26 -0.74 12.82
CA LEU A 66 -12.97 -1.42 12.96
C LEU A 66 -12.10 -1.15 11.74
N VAL A 67 -10.79 -1.22 11.94
CA VAL A 67 -9.83 -1.38 10.86
C VAL A 67 -9.59 -2.87 10.66
N TYR A 68 -9.63 -3.34 9.42
CA TYR A 68 -9.27 -4.72 9.09
C TYR A 68 -7.83 -4.79 8.64
N LEU A 69 -7.14 -5.83 9.08
CA LEU A 69 -5.71 -6.04 8.85
C LEU A 69 -5.50 -7.39 8.18
N MET A 70 -4.56 -7.44 7.25
CA MET A 70 -4.14 -8.65 6.58
C MET A 70 -2.73 -9.00 7.03
N SER A 71 -2.54 -10.22 7.53
CA SER A 71 -1.21 -10.75 7.84
C SER A 71 -0.52 -11.28 6.58
N ASP A 72 0.81 -11.41 6.61
CA ASP A 72 1.55 -12.03 5.52
C ASP A 72 1.33 -13.54 5.38
N GLU A 73 0.71 -14.17 6.38
CA GLU A 73 0.20 -15.55 6.32
C GLU A 73 -1.21 -15.63 5.70
N GLY A 74 -1.78 -14.49 5.29
CA GLY A 74 -3.12 -14.42 4.70
C GLY A 74 -4.24 -14.56 5.74
N GLU A 75 -3.98 -14.20 7.00
CA GLU A 75 -5.01 -14.15 8.02
C GLU A 75 -5.68 -12.77 8.04
N LEU A 76 -7.01 -12.76 8.16
CA LEU A 76 -7.78 -11.56 8.44
C LEU A 76 -7.82 -11.34 9.96
N TRP A 77 -7.42 -10.14 10.36
CA TRP A 77 -7.53 -9.61 11.70
C TRP A 77 -8.37 -8.33 11.70
N SER A 78 -8.85 -7.94 12.86
CA SER A 78 -9.44 -6.64 13.11
C SER A 78 -8.66 -5.91 14.20
N TRP A 79 -8.65 -4.60 14.13
CA TRP A 79 -8.07 -3.70 15.12
C TRP A 79 -9.09 -2.62 15.46
N ASP A 80 -9.32 -2.42 16.76
CA ASP A 80 -10.23 -1.40 17.27
C ASP A 80 -9.42 -0.15 17.66
N PRO A 81 -9.55 0.96 16.93
CA PRO A 81 -8.79 2.18 17.23
C PRO A 81 -9.12 2.80 18.59
N SER A 82 -10.30 2.51 19.15
CA SER A 82 -10.73 3.06 20.43
C SER A 82 -10.10 2.36 21.64
N SER A 83 -9.75 1.07 21.49
CA SER A 83 -9.14 0.27 22.56
C SER A 83 -7.69 -0.14 22.28
N GLY A 84 -7.25 -0.04 21.02
CA GLY A 84 -5.97 -0.55 20.55
C GLY A 84 -5.93 -2.08 20.44
N GLU A 85 -7.06 -2.77 20.60
CA GLU A 85 -7.11 -4.24 20.66
C GLU A 85 -7.13 -4.87 19.27
N PHE A 86 -6.33 -5.94 19.11
CA PHE A 86 -6.33 -6.80 17.95
C PHE A 86 -7.20 -8.05 18.21
N ALA A 87 -7.95 -8.46 17.20
CA ALA A 87 -8.71 -9.70 17.24
C ALA A 87 -8.58 -10.47 15.93
N PHE A 88 -8.22 -11.75 16.04
CA PHE A 88 -8.25 -12.68 14.92
C PHE A 88 -9.69 -12.86 14.42
N VAL A 89 -9.90 -12.78 13.11
CA VAL A 89 -11.21 -12.95 12.49
C VAL A 89 -11.30 -14.33 11.83
N VAL A 90 -10.44 -14.58 10.83
CA VAL A 90 -10.38 -15.85 10.09
C VAL A 90 -9.02 -15.97 9.38
N GLY A 91 -8.55 -17.17 9.08
CA GLY A 91 -7.34 -17.33 8.31
C GLY A 91 -6.92 -18.80 8.14
N PRO A 92 -6.14 -19.11 7.08
CA PRO A 92 -5.83 -18.24 5.95
C PRO A 92 -7.05 -18.03 5.02
N VAL A 93 -7.24 -16.82 4.49
CA VAL A 93 -8.27 -16.50 3.48
C VAL A 93 -7.78 -16.82 2.06
N CYS A 94 -8.71 -16.93 1.12
CA CYS A 94 -8.44 -17.11 -0.32
C CYS A 94 -7.42 -18.22 -0.67
N GLY A 95 -7.40 -19.30 0.12
CA GLY A 95 -6.49 -20.44 -0.08
C GLY A 95 -5.04 -20.19 0.37
N GLY A 96 -4.79 -19.16 1.18
CA GLY A 96 -3.45 -18.83 1.71
C GLY A 96 -2.51 -18.24 0.67
N ALA A 97 -3.06 -17.60 -0.38
CA ALA A 97 -2.26 -16.82 -1.31
C ALA A 97 -1.63 -15.61 -0.59
N THR A 98 -0.45 -15.19 -1.05
CA THR A 98 0.31 -14.10 -0.41
C THR A 98 -0.34 -12.75 -0.69
N PRO A 99 -0.91 -12.07 0.32
CA PRO A 99 -1.52 -10.76 0.11
C PRO A 99 -0.45 -9.68 -0.08
N TYR A 100 -0.79 -8.64 -0.84
CA TYR A 100 0.04 -7.46 -1.06
C TYR A 100 -0.59 -6.20 -0.47
N SER A 101 -1.86 -5.94 -0.77
CA SER A 101 -2.61 -4.78 -0.23
C SER A 101 -4.10 -5.13 -0.14
N MET A 102 -4.86 -4.35 0.64
CA MET A 102 -6.28 -4.59 0.91
C MET A 102 -7.05 -3.27 0.98
N ALA A 103 -8.26 -3.25 0.44
CA ALA A 103 -9.26 -2.19 0.65
C ALA A 103 -10.58 -2.82 1.12
N VAL A 104 -11.46 -2.06 1.79
CA VAL A 104 -12.80 -2.51 2.20
C VAL A 104 -13.83 -1.50 1.71
N ASP A 105 -14.86 -1.96 1.00
CA ASP A 105 -15.88 -1.07 0.43
C ASP A 105 -16.97 -0.68 1.46
N GLU A 106 -17.96 0.10 1.03
CA GLU A 106 -19.09 0.57 1.84
C GLU A 106 -20.04 -0.54 2.31
N ARG A 107 -19.87 -1.76 1.78
CA ARG A 107 -20.66 -2.94 2.15
C ARG A 107 -19.88 -3.90 3.06
N GLY A 108 -18.61 -3.59 3.34
CA GLY A 108 -17.71 -4.49 4.06
C GLY A 108 -17.16 -5.61 3.18
N LEU A 109 -17.10 -5.42 1.86
CA LEU A 109 -16.41 -6.35 0.99
C LEU A 109 -14.92 -5.97 0.95
N ALA A 110 -14.04 -6.85 1.44
CA ALA A 110 -12.60 -6.71 1.25
C ALA A 110 -12.22 -6.98 -0.21
N TRP A 111 -11.27 -6.21 -0.73
CA TRP A 111 -10.63 -6.37 -2.03
C TRP A 111 -9.14 -6.54 -1.77
N VAL A 112 -8.63 -7.75 -1.96
CA VAL A 112 -7.25 -8.12 -1.64
C VAL A 112 -6.49 -8.39 -2.92
N LEU A 113 -5.39 -7.67 -3.10
CA LEU A 113 -4.43 -7.92 -4.16
C LEU A 113 -3.46 -9.00 -3.71
N PHE A 114 -3.22 -10.01 -4.54
CA PHE A 114 -2.28 -11.09 -4.25
C PHE A 114 -1.03 -11.01 -5.12
N VAL A 115 0.14 -11.23 -4.51
CA VAL A 115 1.45 -11.11 -5.17
C VAL A 115 1.58 -12.10 -6.33
N ASP A 116 1.21 -13.36 -6.10
CA ASP A 116 1.46 -14.45 -7.05
C ASP A 116 0.61 -14.36 -8.32
N SER A 117 -0.63 -13.88 -8.18
CA SER A 117 -1.59 -13.81 -9.29
C SER A 117 -1.72 -12.41 -9.88
N MET A 118 -1.29 -11.37 -9.16
CA MET A 118 -1.56 -9.96 -9.47
C MET A 118 -3.05 -9.71 -9.76
N ALA A 119 -3.91 -10.43 -9.04
CA ALA A 119 -5.36 -10.36 -9.18
C ALA A 119 -6.01 -9.91 -7.88
N LEU A 120 -7.11 -9.17 -8.01
CA LEU A 120 -7.96 -8.77 -6.89
C LEU A 120 -9.02 -9.85 -6.65
N GLN A 121 -9.06 -10.38 -5.42
CA GLN A 121 -10.15 -11.22 -4.94
C GLN A 121 -10.92 -10.53 -3.84
N THR A 122 -12.17 -10.95 -3.64
CA THR A 122 -13.10 -10.30 -2.73
C THR A 122 -13.76 -11.29 -1.77
N PHE A 123 -14.07 -10.83 -0.56
CA PHE A 123 -14.85 -11.57 0.43
C PHE A 123 -15.43 -10.60 1.48
N ASP A 124 -16.51 -10.97 2.16
CA ASP A 124 -17.15 -10.13 3.18
C ASP A 124 -16.39 -10.21 4.52
N VAL A 125 -15.96 -9.07 5.07
CA VAL A 125 -15.22 -9.03 6.35
C VAL A 125 -16.12 -9.16 7.57
N ASN A 126 -17.44 -8.96 7.42
CA ASN A 126 -18.41 -9.12 8.49
C ASN A 126 -18.90 -10.57 8.62
N ASP A 127 -18.91 -11.31 7.52
CA ASP A 127 -19.21 -12.75 7.48
C ASP A 127 -18.26 -13.47 6.49
N PRO A 128 -17.00 -13.74 6.91
CA PRO A 128 -15.98 -14.26 6.00
C PRO A 128 -16.35 -15.60 5.37
N GLY A 129 -16.49 -15.58 4.05
CA GLY A 129 -16.78 -16.72 3.20
C GLY A 129 -15.62 -17.07 2.25
N PRO A 130 -15.88 -17.91 1.24
CA PRO A 130 -14.91 -18.14 0.17
C PRO A 130 -14.66 -16.86 -0.62
N CYS A 131 -13.44 -16.72 -1.16
CA CYS A 131 -13.11 -15.58 -1.99
C CYS A 131 -13.67 -15.73 -3.41
N GLU A 132 -14.09 -14.61 -3.97
CA GLU A 132 -14.56 -14.47 -5.35
C GLU A 132 -13.60 -13.60 -6.14
N LEU A 133 -13.50 -13.83 -7.45
CA LEU A 133 -12.75 -12.94 -8.33
C LEU A 133 -13.47 -11.58 -8.40
N SER A 134 -12.71 -10.49 -8.27
CA SER A 134 -13.25 -9.17 -8.57
C SER A 134 -13.52 -9.00 -10.08
N PRO A 135 -14.32 -7.99 -10.48
CA PRO A 135 -14.46 -7.61 -11.89
C PRO A 135 -13.17 -7.11 -12.53
N TYR A 136 -12.19 -6.65 -11.74
CA TYR A 136 -10.93 -6.15 -12.26
C TYR A 136 -10.12 -7.26 -12.94
N VAL A 137 -9.77 -7.02 -14.20
CA VAL A 137 -8.84 -7.86 -14.96
C VAL A 137 -7.66 -7.00 -15.37
N ARG A 138 -6.46 -7.40 -14.97
CA ARG A 138 -5.22 -6.70 -15.33
C ARG A 138 -5.05 -6.67 -16.85
N ARG A 139 -5.31 -5.51 -17.44
CA ARG A 139 -5.08 -5.20 -18.87
C ARG A 139 -3.95 -4.18 -19.06
N ASN A 140 -3.73 -3.33 -18.06
CA ASN A 140 -2.62 -2.40 -18.04
C ASN A 140 -1.43 -3.05 -17.31
N PRO A 141 -0.30 -3.33 -17.99
CA PRO A 141 0.85 -3.95 -17.34
C PRO A 141 1.49 -3.07 -16.26
N ALA A 142 1.31 -1.75 -16.30
CA ALA A 142 1.84 -0.82 -15.30
C ALA A 142 1.17 -0.99 -13.91
N PHE A 143 -0.06 -1.51 -13.87
CA PHE A 143 -0.76 -1.81 -12.62
C PHE A 143 -0.62 -3.30 -12.29
N GLY A 144 0.60 -3.70 -11.95
CA GLY A 144 0.95 -5.06 -11.50
C GLY A 144 0.71 -5.24 -10.01
N LEU A 145 1.59 -4.66 -9.19
CA LEU A 145 1.38 -4.49 -7.76
C LEU A 145 0.93 -3.06 -7.47
N PHE A 146 0.06 -2.89 -6.49
CA PHE A 146 -0.41 -1.57 -6.10
C PHE A 146 -0.99 -1.58 -4.68
N GLY A 147 -0.77 -0.49 -3.95
CA GLY A 147 -1.55 -0.18 -2.76
C GLY A 147 -2.94 0.28 -3.17
N THR A 148 -3.95 -0.01 -2.34
CA THR A 148 -5.35 0.18 -2.73
C THR A 148 -6.21 0.74 -1.61
N SER A 149 -7.19 1.58 -1.95
CA SER A 149 -8.21 2.03 -0.99
C SER A 149 -9.50 2.47 -1.65
N PHE A 150 -10.62 2.26 -0.96
CA PHE A 150 -11.89 2.88 -1.35
C PHE A 150 -11.98 4.29 -0.80
N VAL A 151 -12.41 5.23 -1.63
CA VAL A 151 -12.65 6.61 -1.22
C VAL A 151 -14.07 7.01 -1.58
N ALA A 152 -14.85 7.53 -0.62
CA ALA A 152 -16.20 8.02 -0.90
C ALA A 152 -16.14 9.20 -1.88
N ARG A 153 -17.14 9.33 -2.77
CA ARG A 153 -17.17 10.43 -3.75
C ARG A 153 -17.30 11.78 -3.06
N SER A 154 -18.10 11.85 -1.99
CA SER A 154 -18.20 13.01 -1.10
C SER A 154 -18.87 12.64 0.24
N GLU A 155 -18.89 13.57 1.20
CA GLU A 155 -19.66 13.42 2.45
C GLU A 155 -21.15 13.09 2.23
N THR A 156 -21.72 13.52 1.09
CA THR A 156 -23.13 13.30 0.75
C THR A 156 -23.36 12.16 -0.24
N ASP A 157 -22.29 11.59 -0.77
CA ASP A 157 -22.30 10.48 -1.72
C ASP A 157 -21.35 9.39 -1.24
N ALA A 158 -21.93 8.43 -0.52
CA ALA A 158 -21.22 7.27 0.03
C ALA A 158 -20.82 6.24 -1.03
N CYS A 159 -21.15 6.45 -2.31
CA CYS A 159 -20.52 5.65 -3.37
C CYS A 159 -19.02 5.88 -3.32
N SER A 160 -18.26 4.80 -3.41
CA SER A 160 -16.81 4.87 -3.37
C SER A 160 -16.18 4.20 -4.57
N ASP A 161 -15.11 4.81 -5.07
CA ASP A 161 -14.30 4.28 -6.15
C ASP A 161 -13.00 3.69 -5.57
N LEU A 162 -12.43 2.69 -6.24
CA LEU A 162 -11.24 1.97 -5.77
C LEU A 162 -9.98 2.61 -6.35
N TYR A 163 -9.25 3.38 -5.55
CA TYR A 163 -8.00 4.02 -5.95
C TYR A 163 -6.81 3.09 -5.78
N VAL A 164 -5.86 3.18 -6.70
CA VAL A 164 -4.68 2.32 -6.74
C VAL A 164 -3.40 3.12 -7.03
N GLN A 165 -2.32 2.84 -6.30
CA GLN A 165 -0.99 3.42 -6.54
C GLN A 165 -0.01 2.32 -6.90
N THR A 166 0.64 2.44 -8.07
CA THR A 166 1.53 1.40 -8.59
C THR A 166 2.78 1.18 -7.74
N TYR A 167 3.24 -0.07 -7.73
CA TYR A 167 4.58 -0.49 -7.35
C TYR A 167 5.13 -1.40 -8.47
N ASP A 168 6.37 -1.18 -8.88
CA ASP A 168 6.97 -1.91 -10.00
C ASP A 168 7.29 -3.39 -9.67
N GLY A 169 7.41 -3.73 -8.39
CA GLY A 169 7.73 -5.07 -7.92
C GLY A 169 9.23 -5.39 -7.87
N GLU A 170 10.10 -4.43 -8.17
CA GLU A 170 11.54 -4.60 -8.30
C GLU A 170 12.31 -3.76 -7.27
N GLY A 171 13.00 -4.42 -6.33
CA GLY A 171 13.92 -3.73 -5.42
C GLY A 171 13.23 -3.07 -4.21
N PRO A 172 13.88 -2.08 -3.56
CA PRO A 172 13.27 -1.27 -2.51
C PRO A 172 12.38 -0.18 -3.12
N PHE A 173 11.50 0.41 -2.32
CA PHE A 173 10.76 1.61 -2.73
C PHE A 173 11.71 2.75 -3.11
N GLU A 174 11.33 3.53 -4.11
CA GLU A 174 12.11 4.66 -4.62
C GLU A 174 11.27 5.95 -4.70
N GLU A 175 11.97 7.08 -4.73
CA GLU A 175 11.38 8.41 -4.87
C GLU A 175 12.14 9.20 -5.93
N GLY A 176 11.41 9.81 -6.86
CA GLY A 176 11.95 10.54 -8.00
C GLY A 176 10.93 10.75 -9.11
N PRO A 177 11.23 11.61 -10.11
CA PRO A 177 10.27 12.02 -11.11
C PRO A 177 9.64 10.86 -11.89
N GLY A 178 8.31 10.71 -11.76
CA GLY A 178 7.49 9.81 -12.54
C GLY A 178 7.77 8.31 -12.40
N LEU A 179 8.09 7.88 -11.19
CA LEU A 179 8.30 6.47 -10.86
C LEU A 179 7.00 5.68 -10.71
N GLY A 180 5.92 6.33 -10.27
CA GLY A 180 4.62 5.69 -10.04
C GLY A 180 3.48 6.29 -10.83
N GLN A 181 2.29 5.69 -10.68
CA GLN A 181 1.04 6.17 -11.24
C GLN A 181 -0.10 6.02 -10.23
N LEU A 182 -1.01 6.99 -10.23
CA LEU A 182 -2.32 6.87 -9.61
C LEU A 182 -3.33 6.37 -10.65
N GLY A 183 -4.17 5.43 -10.26
CA GLY A 183 -5.32 5.00 -11.04
C GLY A 183 -6.57 4.85 -10.18
N VAL A 184 -7.70 4.67 -10.86
CA VAL A 184 -8.97 4.30 -10.25
C VAL A 184 -9.55 3.10 -11.00
N ILE A 185 -10.10 2.16 -10.23
CA ILE A 185 -10.83 1.00 -10.72
C ILE A 185 -12.30 1.25 -10.38
N ASP A 186 -13.16 1.19 -11.41
CA ASP A 186 -14.61 1.11 -11.19
C ASP A 186 -14.93 -0.26 -10.58
N PRO A 187 -15.43 -0.32 -9.34
CA PRO A 187 -15.69 -1.58 -8.64
C PRO A 187 -16.84 -2.41 -9.22
N ILE A 188 -17.64 -1.86 -10.15
CA ILE A 188 -18.70 -2.59 -10.85
C ILE A 188 -18.18 -3.19 -12.16
N SER A 189 -17.61 -2.36 -13.03
CA SER A 189 -17.15 -2.80 -14.35
C SER A 189 -15.77 -3.47 -14.31
N GLY A 190 -14.96 -3.14 -13.31
CA GLY A 190 -13.55 -3.52 -13.23
C GLY A 190 -12.64 -2.74 -14.17
N GLU A 191 -13.16 -1.69 -14.83
CA GLU A 191 -12.36 -0.85 -15.72
C GLU A 191 -11.38 0.01 -14.91
N LEU A 192 -10.13 0.04 -15.36
CA LEU A 192 -9.07 0.84 -14.77
C LEU A 192 -8.83 2.07 -15.64
N GLU A 193 -8.83 3.23 -15.01
CA GLU A 193 -8.39 4.51 -15.56
C GLU A 193 -7.09 4.94 -14.88
N ALA A 194 -6.08 5.29 -15.66
CA ALA A 194 -4.87 5.92 -15.15
C ALA A 194 -5.10 7.44 -15.08
N LEU A 195 -4.90 8.02 -13.90
CA LEU A 195 -5.26 9.41 -13.60
C LEU A 195 -4.06 10.34 -13.66
N GLY A 196 -2.92 9.88 -13.14
CA GLY A 196 -1.74 10.74 -12.98
C GLY A 196 -0.46 9.97 -12.75
N VAL A 197 0.64 10.68 -12.91
CA VAL A 197 1.99 10.20 -12.63
C VAL A 197 2.38 10.68 -11.24
N LEU A 198 3.04 9.82 -10.47
CA LEU A 198 3.52 10.08 -9.12
C LEU A 198 5.05 9.99 -9.07
N ASP A 199 5.65 10.73 -8.15
CA ASP A 199 7.10 10.71 -7.93
C ASP A 199 7.54 9.61 -6.94
N TYR A 200 6.68 8.62 -6.71
CA TYR A 200 6.91 7.54 -5.76
C TYR A 200 6.65 6.18 -6.39
N ASP A 201 7.61 5.28 -6.29
CA ASP A 201 7.41 3.87 -6.59
C ASP A 201 6.87 3.14 -5.36
N GLY A 202 5.58 2.81 -5.39
CA GLY A 202 4.88 2.12 -4.33
C GLY A 202 4.41 3.01 -3.17
N GLY A 203 3.22 2.72 -2.69
CA GLY A 203 2.62 3.35 -1.52
C GLY A 203 1.40 2.57 -1.09
N GLU A 204 1.06 2.63 0.19
CA GLU A 204 -0.20 2.10 0.69
C GLU A 204 -1.20 3.24 0.77
N LEU A 205 -2.44 2.98 0.34
CA LEU A 205 -3.46 4.02 0.23
C LEU A 205 -4.47 3.92 1.37
N THR A 206 -4.98 5.06 1.82
CA THR A 206 -6.19 5.11 2.63
C THR A 206 -7.12 6.23 2.20
N GLY A 207 -8.40 5.90 2.08
CA GLY A 207 -9.48 6.83 1.76
C GLY A 207 -10.35 7.17 2.95
N THR A 208 -11.10 8.27 2.82
CA THR A 208 -12.05 8.73 3.84
C THR A 208 -13.49 8.78 3.32
N GLY A 209 -14.45 8.87 4.24
CA GLY A 209 -15.87 9.05 3.94
C GLY A 209 -16.23 10.45 3.42
N ASP A 210 -15.37 11.45 3.62
CA ASP A 210 -15.52 12.82 3.09
C ASP A 210 -14.82 13.04 1.75
N GLY A 211 -14.13 12.00 1.24
CA GLY A 211 -13.59 11.99 -0.12
C GLY A 211 -12.13 12.43 -0.25
N ARG A 212 -11.34 12.26 0.80
CA ARG A 212 -9.91 12.51 0.80
C ARG A 212 -9.16 11.19 0.56
N LEU A 213 -8.02 11.29 -0.12
CA LEU A 213 -7.16 10.16 -0.45
C LEU A 213 -5.76 10.44 0.08
N PHE A 214 -5.21 9.52 0.85
CA PHE A 214 -3.87 9.59 1.38
C PHE A 214 -3.02 8.42 0.91
N ALA A 215 -1.73 8.68 0.73
CA ALA A 215 -0.71 7.69 0.44
C ALA A 215 0.37 7.69 1.53
N PHE A 216 0.65 6.53 2.10
CA PHE A 216 1.87 6.27 2.87
C PHE A 216 2.97 5.82 1.91
N THR A 217 3.87 6.74 1.56
CA THR A 217 4.79 6.60 0.44
C THR A 217 6.14 7.32 0.69
N GLY A 218 7.02 7.37 -0.31
CA GLY A 218 8.37 7.90 -0.15
C GLY A 218 9.31 6.97 0.65
N THR A 219 10.52 7.47 0.92
CA THR A 219 11.62 6.65 1.47
C THR A 219 12.21 7.22 2.77
N ASP A 220 13.05 8.24 2.72
CA ASP A 220 13.67 8.84 3.92
C ASP A 220 13.64 10.38 3.86
N PRO A 221 12.77 11.04 4.65
CA PRO A 221 11.72 10.42 5.46
C PRO A 221 10.60 9.83 4.57
N VAL A 222 9.94 8.79 5.08
CA VAL A 222 8.65 8.34 4.56
C VAL A 222 7.62 9.44 4.79
N LYS A 223 6.54 9.45 4.00
CA LYS A 223 5.58 10.55 3.95
C LYS A 223 4.16 10.02 4.03
N LEU A 224 3.30 10.81 4.66
CA LEU A 224 1.86 10.74 4.44
C LEU A 224 1.49 11.89 3.49
N VAL A 225 1.01 11.55 2.30
CA VAL A 225 0.71 12.52 1.24
C VAL A 225 -0.78 12.51 0.96
N GLU A 226 -1.44 13.67 1.03
CA GLU A 226 -2.80 13.82 0.52
C GLU A 226 -2.74 14.04 -0.99
N LEU A 227 -3.48 13.23 -1.75
CA LEU A 227 -3.48 13.25 -3.20
C LEU A 227 -4.78 13.82 -3.76
N ASP A 228 -4.66 14.64 -4.78
CA ASP A 228 -5.77 15.02 -5.64
C ASP A 228 -6.22 13.78 -6.40
N ARG A 229 -7.47 13.37 -6.17
CA ARG A 229 -8.02 12.13 -6.72
C ARG A 229 -8.16 12.13 -8.23
N ALA A 230 -8.23 13.29 -8.88
CA ALA A 230 -8.41 13.36 -10.33
C ALA A 230 -7.07 13.34 -11.08
N THR A 231 -5.99 13.81 -10.45
CA THR A 231 -4.72 14.09 -11.12
C THR A 231 -3.52 13.42 -10.49
N GLY A 232 -3.64 12.90 -9.26
CA GLY A 232 -2.52 12.42 -8.46
C GLY A 232 -1.59 13.52 -7.95
N ALA A 233 -1.93 14.80 -8.15
CA ALA A 233 -1.13 15.90 -7.62
C ALA A 233 -1.12 15.89 -6.08
N GLU A 234 0.02 16.22 -5.49
CA GLU A 234 0.12 16.36 -4.03
C GLU A 234 -0.63 17.61 -3.56
N LEU A 235 -1.60 17.41 -2.67
CA LEU A 235 -2.33 18.49 -2.01
C LEU A 235 -1.64 18.90 -0.70
N ASP A 236 -1.10 17.92 0.02
CA ASP A 236 -0.40 18.11 1.28
C ASP A 236 0.60 16.98 1.52
N VAL A 237 1.70 17.30 2.21
CA VAL A 237 2.80 16.35 2.47
C VAL A 237 3.24 16.48 3.92
N LEU A 238 3.11 15.38 4.67
CA LEU A 238 3.61 15.27 6.03
C LEU A 238 4.79 14.28 6.07
N PRO A 239 6.03 14.77 6.27
CA PRO A 239 7.17 13.91 6.56
C PRO A 239 6.99 13.18 7.90
N LEU A 240 7.33 11.90 7.93
CA LEU A 240 7.20 11.00 9.07
C LEU A 240 8.61 10.57 9.51
N ASP A 241 9.31 11.47 10.20
CA ASP A 241 10.70 11.27 10.62
C ASP A 241 10.85 10.06 11.55
N GLY A 242 11.91 9.27 11.32
CA GLY A 242 12.23 8.11 12.16
C GLY A 242 11.32 6.89 11.96
N ILE A 243 10.49 6.90 10.92
CA ILE A 243 9.62 5.79 10.55
C ILE A 243 10.17 5.14 9.29
N ALA A 244 10.55 3.86 9.40
CA ALA A 244 10.99 3.08 8.26
C ALA A 244 9.79 2.43 7.55
N LYS A 245 9.68 2.63 6.23
CA LYS A 245 8.76 1.86 5.38
C LYS A 245 9.45 0.57 4.98
N THR A 246 8.86 -0.55 5.37
CA THR A 246 9.33 -1.88 4.98
C THR A 246 8.36 -2.52 4.02
N ASN A 247 8.69 -3.72 3.53
CA ASN A 247 7.80 -4.52 2.70
C ASN A 247 6.57 -5.08 3.46
N ALA A 248 6.45 -4.83 4.77
CA ALA A 248 5.22 -4.98 5.54
C ALA A 248 4.89 -3.64 6.18
N SER A 249 4.24 -2.80 5.39
CA SER A 249 3.61 -1.59 5.88
C SER A 249 2.20 -1.49 5.34
N ALA A 250 1.34 -0.80 6.08
CA ALA A 250 -0.03 -0.55 5.69
C ALA A 250 -0.54 0.72 6.35
N VAL A 251 -1.64 1.27 5.83
CA VAL A 251 -2.23 2.51 6.37
C VAL A 251 -3.75 2.41 6.34
N ALA A 252 -4.40 2.96 7.37
CA ALA A 252 -5.86 3.06 7.42
C ALA A 252 -6.29 4.35 8.12
N PHE A 253 -7.27 5.05 7.56
CA PHE A 253 -7.93 6.19 8.16
C PHE A 253 -9.03 5.73 9.11
N TYR A 254 -9.18 6.39 10.25
CA TYR A 254 -10.32 6.19 11.14
C TYR A 254 -10.49 7.38 12.08
N GLY A 255 -11.70 7.93 12.16
CA GLY A 255 -12.05 8.87 13.24
C GLY A 255 -11.32 10.19 13.22
N GLY A 256 -10.90 10.68 12.05
CA GLY A 256 -10.08 11.89 11.96
C GLY A 256 -8.58 11.64 12.04
N ASP A 257 -8.15 10.41 12.27
CA ASP A 257 -6.73 10.02 12.33
C ASP A 257 -6.33 9.13 11.15
N VAL A 258 -5.02 9.07 10.88
CA VAL A 258 -4.42 8.01 10.07
C VAL A 258 -3.58 7.09 10.96
N TYR A 259 -3.83 5.80 10.84
CA TYR A 259 -3.09 4.74 11.52
C TYR A 259 -2.13 4.08 10.54
N VAL A 260 -0.84 4.14 10.87
CA VAL A 260 0.24 3.55 10.09
C VAL A 260 0.75 2.30 10.82
N PHE A 261 0.74 1.19 10.09
CA PHE A 261 1.20 -0.11 10.56
C PHE A 261 2.57 -0.36 9.92
N THR A 262 3.62 -0.48 10.72
CA THR A 262 4.97 -0.80 10.25
C THR A 262 5.54 -1.95 11.05
N GLU A 263 6.53 -2.64 10.51
CA GLU A 263 7.23 -3.68 11.27
C GLU A 263 7.82 -3.12 12.57
N ALA A 264 7.77 -3.96 13.59
CA ALA A 264 8.35 -3.75 14.90
C ALA A 264 9.15 -4.98 15.32
N ILE A 265 10.10 -4.72 16.20
CA ILE A 265 10.86 -5.77 16.86
C ILE A 265 9.95 -6.38 17.93
N PRO A 266 9.80 -7.72 18.00
CA PRO A 266 8.99 -8.36 19.03
C PRO A 266 9.44 -7.98 20.44
N ALA A 267 8.50 -7.77 21.37
CA ALA A 267 8.81 -7.35 22.73
C ALA A 267 9.75 -8.33 23.47
N GLU A 268 9.69 -9.62 23.15
CA GLU A 268 10.61 -10.62 23.69
C GLU A 268 12.08 -10.44 23.28
N CYS A 269 12.36 -9.71 22.18
CA CYS A 269 13.72 -9.41 21.76
C CYS A 269 14.42 -8.52 22.79
N GLU A 270 13.77 -7.43 23.21
CA GLU A 270 14.38 -6.46 24.13
C GLU A 270 14.77 -7.13 25.46
N GLY A 271 13.85 -7.89 26.06
CA GLY A 271 14.13 -8.62 27.29
C GLY A 271 15.23 -9.68 27.13
N CYS A 272 15.35 -10.27 25.94
CA CYS A 272 16.47 -11.15 25.64
C CYS A 272 17.80 -10.40 25.54
N LEU A 273 17.84 -9.28 24.82
CA LEU A 273 19.06 -8.48 24.67
C LEU A 273 19.57 -8.03 26.04
N GLU A 274 18.68 -7.55 26.91
CA GLU A 274 19.04 -7.16 28.27
C GLU A 274 19.64 -8.34 29.07
N SER A 275 19.08 -9.54 28.93
CA SER A 275 19.53 -10.76 29.61
C SER A 275 20.86 -11.31 29.07
N GLU A 276 20.99 -11.39 27.74
CA GLU A 276 22.13 -12.05 27.08
C GLU A 276 23.33 -11.13 26.87
N CYS A 277 23.10 -9.83 26.65
CA CYS A 277 24.16 -8.86 26.35
C CYS A 277 24.66 -8.10 27.58
N GLY A 278 23.88 -8.03 28.66
CA GLY A 278 24.26 -7.36 29.91
C GLY A 278 24.81 -5.95 29.66
N ASP A 279 25.99 -5.64 30.20
CA ASP A 279 26.63 -4.32 30.07
C ASP A 279 27.01 -3.94 28.63
N ALA A 280 27.08 -4.91 27.70
CA ALA A 280 27.39 -4.61 26.30
C ALA A 280 26.26 -3.85 25.60
N LEU A 281 25.00 -4.09 25.97
CA LEU A 281 23.84 -3.44 25.37
C LEU A 281 23.78 -1.93 25.66
N PRO A 282 23.81 -1.45 26.92
CA PRO A 282 23.82 -0.01 27.19
C PRO A 282 25.07 0.67 26.63
N ALA A 283 26.24 0.01 26.70
CA ALA A 283 27.46 0.53 26.08
C ALA A 283 27.33 0.69 24.55
N CYS A 284 26.59 -0.22 23.90
CA CYS A 284 26.28 -0.12 22.47
C CYS A 284 25.28 1.01 22.18
N ARG A 285 24.27 1.19 23.03
CA ARG A 285 23.28 2.26 22.88
C ARG A 285 23.85 3.66 23.08
N ASP A 286 24.85 3.79 23.95
CA ASP A 286 25.55 5.05 24.20
C ASP A 286 26.55 5.41 23.07
N ASP A 287 26.91 4.44 22.22
CA ASP A 287 27.78 4.63 21.06
C ASP A 287 26.95 4.73 19.78
N ALA A 288 26.97 5.88 19.11
CA ALA A 288 26.11 6.14 17.95
C ALA A 288 26.29 5.12 16.82
N THR A 289 27.53 4.69 16.55
CA THR A 289 27.82 3.70 15.51
C THR A 289 27.31 2.31 15.89
N CYS A 290 27.58 1.87 17.13
CA CYS A 290 27.08 0.59 17.60
C CYS A 290 25.53 0.56 17.62
N ALA A 291 24.89 1.64 18.09
CA ALA A 291 23.44 1.79 18.10
C ALA A 291 22.83 1.70 16.69
N GLU A 292 23.40 2.40 15.71
CA GLU A 292 22.97 2.35 14.31
C GLU A 292 23.10 0.94 13.72
N HIS A 293 24.25 0.29 13.92
CA HIS A 293 24.45 -1.07 13.42
C HIS A 293 23.60 -2.11 14.16
N LEU A 294 23.36 -1.94 15.46
CA LEU A 294 22.44 -2.79 16.23
C LEU A 294 21.03 -2.64 15.68
N GLN A 295 20.57 -1.41 15.49
CA GLN A 295 19.27 -1.14 14.89
C GLN A 295 19.17 -1.80 13.52
N CYS A 296 20.17 -1.65 12.64
CA CYS A 296 20.11 -2.34 11.35
C CYS A 296 20.07 -3.87 11.48
N VAL A 297 20.83 -4.48 12.40
CA VAL A 297 20.77 -5.93 12.64
C VAL A 297 19.36 -6.34 13.08
N LEU A 298 18.74 -5.59 13.98
CA LEU A 298 17.39 -5.89 14.46
C LEU A 298 16.34 -5.63 13.36
N GLU A 299 16.53 -4.64 12.50
CA GLU A 299 15.65 -4.30 11.37
C GLU A 299 15.83 -5.18 10.14
N THR A 300 16.96 -5.86 9.98
CA THR A 300 17.19 -6.78 8.86
C THR A 300 17.23 -8.25 9.28
N ALA A 301 17.27 -8.51 10.58
CA ALA A 301 17.56 -9.82 11.16
C ALA A 301 18.84 -10.45 10.56
N SER A 302 19.85 -9.63 10.22
CA SER A 302 21.02 -10.05 9.46
C SER A 302 22.31 -9.39 9.96
N PHE A 303 23.38 -10.18 10.03
CA PHE A 303 24.74 -9.70 10.29
C PHE A 303 25.52 -9.66 8.98
N THR A 304 25.68 -8.45 8.45
CA THR A 304 26.51 -8.15 7.28
C THR A 304 27.55 -7.10 7.64
N ASP A 305 28.52 -6.86 6.76
CA ASP A 305 29.47 -5.76 6.97
C ASP A 305 28.75 -4.39 7.04
N ALA A 306 27.65 -4.23 6.29
CA ALA A 306 26.79 -3.06 6.36
C ALA A 306 25.99 -3.00 7.67
N CYS A 307 25.47 -4.13 8.15
CA CYS A 307 24.62 -4.22 9.34
C CYS A 307 25.23 -5.18 10.35
N GLY A 308 25.85 -4.65 11.40
CA GLY A 308 26.58 -5.44 12.38
C GLY A 308 28.10 -5.19 12.37
N GLY A 309 28.65 -4.64 11.29
CA GLY A 309 30.10 -4.34 11.19
C GLY A 309 30.60 -3.34 12.24
N GLY A 310 29.73 -2.44 12.73
CA GLY A 310 30.04 -1.51 13.83
C GLY A 310 29.74 -2.05 15.23
N LEU A 311 29.25 -3.29 15.36
CA LEU A 311 29.01 -3.88 16.67
C LEU A 311 30.31 -4.26 17.37
N SER A 312 30.34 -4.09 18.69
CA SER A 312 31.43 -4.64 19.49
C SER A 312 31.45 -6.17 19.44
N VAL A 313 32.61 -6.79 19.73
CA VAL A 313 32.72 -8.25 19.80
C VAL A 313 31.71 -8.85 20.78
N ALA A 314 31.49 -8.19 21.92
CA ALA A 314 30.51 -8.63 22.91
C ALA A 314 29.08 -8.63 22.35
N MET A 315 28.71 -7.59 21.58
CA MET A 315 27.41 -7.52 20.90
C MET A 315 27.27 -8.59 19.82
N MET A 316 28.29 -8.80 18.99
CA MET A 316 28.29 -9.86 17.97
C MET A 316 28.17 -11.27 18.56
N GLU A 317 28.63 -11.48 19.78
CA GLU A 317 28.53 -12.78 20.46
C GLU A 317 27.20 -13.00 21.20
N CYS A 318 26.55 -11.92 21.68
CA CYS A 318 25.32 -12.02 22.48
C CYS A 318 24.04 -11.95 21.63
N VAL A 319 23.94 -11.06 20.65
CA VAL A 319 22.71 -10.87 19.85
C VAL A 319 22.26 -12.17 19.16
N PRO A 320 23.16 -13.01 18.60
CA PRO A 320 22.80 -14.32 18.04
C PRO A 320 22.15 -15.31 19.01
N ARG A 321 22.21 -15.06 20.32
CA ARG A 321 21.55 -15.90 21.34
C ARG A 321 20.08 -15.51 21.54
N CYS A 322 19.68 -14.37 20.97
CA CYS A 322 18.32 -13.87 21.02
C CYS A 322 17.59 -14.21 19.73
N ASP A 323 17.12 -15.45 19.62
CA ASP A 323 16.34 -15.94 18.48
C ASP A 323 15.16 -15.02 18.14
N ALA A 324 14.54 -14.41 19.16
CA ALA A 324 13.47 -13.43 19.03
C ALA A 324 13.85 -12.19 18.19
N CYS A 325 15.10 -11.73 18.29
CA CYS A 325 15.63 -10.56 17.61
C CYS A 325 16.01 -10.83 16.16
N LEU A 326 16.33 -12.08 15.85
CA LEU A 326 16.83 -12.52 14.55
C LEU A 326 15.83 -13.40 13.83
N ARG A 327 14.56 -13.34 14.26
CA ARG A 327 13.49 -14.00 13.54
C ARG A 327 13.45 -13.43 12.12
N PRO A 328 13.33 -14.29 11.10
CA PRO A 328 13.16 -13.82 9.72
C PRO A 328 11.96 -12.88 9.64
N SER A 329 11.94 -12.00 8.64
CA SER A 329 10.89 -10.95 8.49
C SER A 329 9.47 -11.48 8.71
N ARG A 330 9.15 -12.69 8.26
CA ARG A 330 7.85 -13.36 8.44
C ARG A 330 7.42 -13.64 9.88
N ALA A 331 8.32 -13.53 10.85
CA ALA A 331 8.01 -13.70 12.27
C ALA A 331 8.19 -12.40 13.06
N ARG A 332 8.23 -11.26 12.35
CA ARG A 332 8.07 -9.93 12.93
C ARG A 332 6.62 -9.70 13.31
N VAL A 333 6.41 -8.62 14.04
CA VAL A 333 5.10 -8.09 14.37
C VAL A 333 5.03 -6.65 13.88
N SER A 334 3.87 -6.01 13.94
CA SER A 334 3.72 -4.59 13.58
C SER A 334 3.50 -3.71 14.80
N GLN A 335 4.11 -2.53 14.80
CA GLN A 335 3.70 -1.41 15.66
C GLN A 335 2.56 -0.64 14.98
N VAL A 336 1.87 0.20 15.75
CA VAL A 336 0.85 1.12 15.24
C VAL A 336 1.20 2.54 15.64
N LEU A 337 1.24 3.42 14.66
CA LEU A 337 1.46 4.85 14.80
C LEU A 337 0.15 5.56 14.46
N ARG A 338 -0.29 6.51 15.28
CA ARG A 338 -1.40 7.41 15.02
C ARG A 338 -0.86 8.75 14.53
N VAL A 339 -1.42 9.25 13.44
CA VAL A 339 -1.21 10.59 12.92
C VAL A 339 -2.50 11.38 13.10
N ASP A 340 -2.45 12.41 13.95
CA ASP A 340 -3.58 13.28 14.28
C ASP A 340 -3.90 14.25 13.12
N LEU A 341 -4.76 13.86 12.18
CA LEU A 341 -5.03 14.67 10.99
C LEU A 341 -6.01 15.82 11.23
N ASP A 342 -6.87 15.73 12.24
CA ASP A 342 -7.86 16.76 12.56
C ASP A 342 -7.40 17.74 13.66
N GLY A 343 -6.30 17.41 14.35
CA GLY A 343 -5.63 18.24 15.34
C GLY A 343 -4.27 18.77 14.89
N ASP A 344 -3.22 18.42 15.62
CA ASP A 344 -1.90 19.07 15.53
C ASP A 344 -0.89 18.36 14.62
N ARG A 345 -1.32 17.28 13.95
CA ARG A 345 -0.46 16.42 13.11
C ARG A 345 0.66 15.74 13.88
N SER A 346 0.49 15.58 15.19
CA SER A 346 1.39 14.76 15.98
C SER A 346 1.37 13.31 15.52
N VAL A 347 2.54 12.68 15.63
CA VAL A 347 2.74 11.26 15.37
C VAL A 347 3.01 10.60 16.71
N GLU A 348 2.11 9.72 17.13
CA GLU A 348 2.21 8.99 18.39
C GLU A 348 2.25 7.49 18.12
N ARG A 349 3.17 6.78 18.77
CA ARG A 349 3.09 5.32 18.79
C ARG A 349 2.06 4.88 19.81
N VAL A 350 0.99 4.24 19.33
CA VAL A 350 -0.13 3.77 20.16
C VAL A 350 -0.05 2.27 20.45
N VAL A 351 0.71 1.51 19.67
CA VAL A 351 1.02 0.09 19.92
C VAL A 351 2.48 -0.17 19.62
N GLU A 352 3.23 -0.67 20.60
CA GLU A 352 4.65 -1.03 20.44
C GLU A 352 4.85 -2.29 19.60
N ALA A 353 4.03 -3.30 19.83
CA ALA A 353 4.11 -4.60 19.16
C ALA A 353 2.75 -5.29 19.16
N GLY A 354 2.16 -5.45 17.98
CA GLY A 354 0.93 -6.21 17.74
C GLY A 354 1.19 -7.71 17.70
N PRO A 355 0.14 -8.53 17.47
CA PRO A 355 0.25 -9.98 17.43
C PRO A 355 0.70 -10.53 16.06
N ILE A 356 0.70 -9.70 15.02
CA ILE A 356 0.94 -10.10 13.63
C ILE A 356 1.81 -9.09 12.90
N ARG A 357 2.40 -9.56 11.80
CA ARG A 357 2.99 -8.73 10.76
C ARG A 357 1.92 -8.29 9.77
N VAL A 358 1.62 -7.00 9.73
CA VAL A 358 0.58 -6.42 8.87
C VAL A 358 1.18 -6.09 7.50
N VAL A 359 0.59 -6.63 6.44
CA VAL A 359 0.92 -6.31 5.03
C VAL A 359 -0.23 -5.62 4.29
N GLY A 360 -1.39 -5.49 4.92
CA GLY A 360 -2.50 -4.71 4.39
C GLY A 360 -3.38 -4.23 5.52
N ALA A 361 -3.94 -3.03 5.38
CA ALA A 361 -4.85 -2.43 6.34
C ALA A 361 -5.92 -1.68 5.57
N ALA A 362 -7.16 -1.79 6.02
CA ALA A 362 -8.27 -1.12 5.37
C ALA A 362 -9.34 -0.75 6.38
N SER A 363 -9.80 0.48 6.28
CA SER A 363 -11.09 0.91 6.79
C SER A 363 -12.08 1.03 5.63
N SER A 364 -13.35 0.87 5.94
CA SER A 364 -14.41 1.22 4.99
C SER A 364 -14.56 2.74 4.92
N PRO A 365 -14.97 3.34 3.80
CA PRO A 365 -15.38 4.74 3.73
C PRO A 365 -16.51 5.10 4.71
N CYS A 366 -17.18 4.09 5.28
CA CYS A 366 -18.24 4.23 6.27
C CYS A 366 -17.77 4.40 7.72
N VAL A 367 -16.47 4.43 7.98
CA VAL A 367 -15.95 4.77 9.32
C VAL A 367 -16.13 6.28 9.60
N PRO A 368 -16.14 6.70 10.89
CA PRO A 368 -16.24 8.13 11.22
C PRO A 368 -15.12 8.96 10.59
N VAL A 369 -15.45 10.16 10.10
CA VAL A 369 -14.49 11.11 9.49
C VAL A 369 -13.98 12.19 10.45
N GLY A 370 -14.63 12.33 11.60
CA GLY A 370 -14.26 13.31 12.62
C GLY A 370 -13.90 12.64 13.95
N PRO A 371 -13.49 13.46 14.94
CA PRO A 371 -12.96 12.97 16.19
C PRO A 371 -14.01 12.16 16.95
N ILE A 372 -13.55 11.11 17.62
CA ILE A 372 -14.38 10.13 18.32
C ILE A 372 -14.49 10.45 19.81
#